data_AF-A0A932HW95-F1
#
_entry.id   AF-A0A932HW95-F1
#
_cell.length_a   1.000
_cell.length_b   1.000
_cell.length_c   1.000
_cell.angle_alpha   90.00
_cell.angle_beta   90.00
_cell.angle_gamma   90.00
#
_symmetry.space_group_name_H-M   'P 1'
#
loop_
_entity.id
_entity.type
_entity.pdbx_description
1 polymer ?
#
loop_
_entity_poly.entity_id
_entity_poly.type
_entity_poly.pdbx_seq_one_letter_code
_entity_poly.pdbx_strand_id
1 'polypeptide(L)'
;MESSAQFQPLVSQQGELILGLFAFAAITYLGLMVYLRNPRSATHRLFAVVAGLVDAYIIVNYLSLHPPLQTPENQLFWIRVVMFTTSFIGPALFLLVHTFPRDTITLRQKYLAPLLILMFASAVLSMTPLVFQRLEYVNGEPLPTPGLGMPVFVLDFGGLFFWSIIWLIHKYRKASGREKVQIQYFLIGIAITFAVMGIASNLTVVLGKTSAFVFLGPLMPVILMAFVAFSIVKHRFLDIQPIIARAVSYLMLTIVLGFLYTGALFALVAVVEHRMLDRELAAVSVLVATIAALTFQPLRARVQKFTDRLLFKGQYDSDALLQRLTRSMVETIDLERLAKSMLATLTDEMRIGKGAFLMLEKHRVVEVLGAGYSMEDFRGTPLDELVHANATKEKNAIAFEEVGDERARDMLRAREIALLIPMRVHGEEVA
;
A
#
# COMPACT_ATOMS: atom_id res chain seq x y z
N MET A 1 30.79 -9.01 42.22
CA MET A 1 29.73 -7.99 42.03
C MET A 1 29.79 -7.56 40.58
N GLU A 2 29.23 -8.37 39.68
CA GLU A 2 29.01 -7.96 38.30
C GLU A 2 27.75 -7.10 38.29
N SER A 3 27.93 -5.84 37.91
CA SER A 3 26.84 -4.90 37.67
C SER A 3 25.98 -5.47 36.55
N SER A 4 24.82 -6.02 36.91
CA SER A 4 23.74 -6.31 35.99
C SER A 4 23.35 -4.99 35.33
N ALA A 5 23.86 -4.74 34.13
CA ALA A 5 23.40 -3.66 33.27
C ALA A 5 21.91 -3.90 33.01
N GLN A 6 21.09 -3.22 33.82
CA GLN A 6 19.65 -3.27 33.74
C GLN A 6 19.28 -2.66 32.40
N PHE A 7 18.83 -3.49 31.46
CA PHE A 7 18.40 -3.07 30.14
C PHE A 7 17.31 -2.00 30.29
N GLN A 8 17.64 -0.75 29.97
CA GLN A 8 16.63 0.28 29.82
C GLN A 8 16.09 0.22 28.39
N PRO A 9 14.76 0.04 28.19
CA PRO A 9 14.18 0.05 26.86
C PRO A 9 14.42 1.41 26.22
N LEU A 10 14.84 1.42 24.94
CA LEU A 10 15.15 2.65 24.19
C LEU A 10 13.91 3.54 23.97
N VAL A 11 12.72 2.99 24.15
CA VAL A 11 11.43 3.66 24.00
C VAL A 11 10.59 3.37 25.24
N SER A 12 9.95 4.41 25.79
CA SER A 12 9.03 4.25 26.92
C SER A 12 7.80 3.42 26.50
N GLN A 13 7.12 2.80 27.48
CA GLN A 13 5.86 2.09 27.24
C GLN A 13 4.83 2.95 26.47
N GLN A 14 4.82 4.27 26.70
CA GLN A 14 3.98 5.22 25.98
C GLN A 14 4.37 5.32 24.49
N GLY A 15 5.67 5.29 24.17
CA GLY A 15 6.14 5.29 22.79
C GLY A 15 5.77 4.03 22.02
N GLU A 16 5.84 2.85 22.64
CA GLU A 16 5.39 1.59 22.03
C GLU A 16 3.88 1.62 21.73
N LEU A 17 3.08 2.15 22.66
CA LEU A 17 1.65 2.32 22.47
C LEU A 17 1.35 3.26 21.29
N ILE A 18 2.03 4.40 21.20
CA ILE A 18 1.86 5.36 20.10
C ILE A 18 2.20 4.71 18.75
N LEU A 19 3.31 3.96 18.68
CA LEU A 19 3.70 3.25 17.46
C LEU A 19 2.71 2.16 17.08
N GLY A 20 2.20 1.40 18.06
CA GLY A 20 1.15 0.40 17.86
C GLY A 20 -0.15 1.02 17.35
N LEU A 21 -0.60 2.12 17.96
CA LEU A 21 -1.80 2.86 17.51
C LEU A 21 -1.65 3.43 16.10
N PHE A 22 -0.46 3.95 15.78
CA PHE A 22 -0.16 4.41 14.43
C PHE A 22 -0.20 3.27 13.41
N ALA A 23 0.43 2.13 13.72
CA ALA A 23 0.42 0.95 12.86
C ALA A 23 -1.01 0.45 12.64
N PHE A 24 -1.80 0.35 13.71
CA PHE A 24 -3.21 -0.01 13.67
C PHE A 24 -4.01 0.93 12.75
N ALA A 25 -3.92 2.24 12.98
CA ALA A 25 -4.63 3.23 12.17
C ALA A 25 -4.23 3.17 10.69
N ALA A 26 -2.93 2.99 10.39
CA ALA A 26 -2.43 2.88 9.04
C ALA A 26 -2.93 1.62 8.32
N ILE A 27 -2.92 0.46 9.00
CA ILE A 27 -3.37 -0.82 8.41
C ILE A 27 -4.89 -0.84 8.26
N THR A 28 -5.64 -0.36 9.25
CA THR A 28 -7.10 -0.17 9.13
C THR A 28 -7.43 0.75 7.94
N TYR A 29 -6.73 1.88 7.79
CA TYR A 29 -6.93 2.78 6.65
C TYR A 29 -6.66 2.08 5.31
N LEU A 30 -5.53 1.38 5.18
CA LEU A 30 -5.19 0.63 3.95
C LEU A 30 -6.23 -0.46 3.66
N GLY A 31 -6.62 -1.25 4.67
CA GLY A 31 -7.62 -2.31 4.55
C GLY A 31 -8.96 -1.78 4.07
N LEU A 32 -9.45 -0.69 4.70
CA LEU A 32 -10.71 -0.04 4.34
C LEU A 32 -10.64 0.60 2.94
N MET A 33 -9.56 1.32 2.64
CA MET A 33 -9.35 1.96 1.33
C MET A 33 -9.39 0.94 0.20
N VAL A 34 -8.70 -0.19 0.37
CA VAL A 34 -8.71 -1.28 -0.61
C VAL A 34 -10.11 -1.88 -0.69
N TYR A 35 -10.73 -2.25 0.43
CA TYR A 35 -12.07 -2.85 0.42
C TYR A 35 -13.12 -1.98 -0.29
N LEU A 36 -13.19 -0.69 0.06
CA LEU A 36 -14.18 0.25 -0.48
C LEU A 36 -14.03 0.49 -1.98
N ARG A 37 -12.83 0.30 -2.54
CA ARG A 37 -12.58 0.50 -3.97
C ARG A 37 -13.24 -0.55 -4.85
N ASN A 38 -13.28 -1.82 -4.40
CA ASN A 38 -13.98 -2.88 -5.11
C ASN A 38 -14.44 -4.00 -4.15
N PRO A 39 -15.57 -3.83 -3.45
CA PRO A 39 -16.06 -4.81 -2.47
C PRO A 39 -16.41 -6.18 -3.07
N ARG A 40 -16.68 -6.24 -4.39
CA ARG A 40 -17.03 -7.49 -5.08
C ARG A 40 -15.80 -8.36 -5.33
N SER A 41 -14.64 -7.75 -5.56
CA SER A 41 -13.38 -8.44 -5.82
C SER A 41 -12.93 -9.27 -4.62
N ALA A 42 -12.66 -10.56 -4.84
CA ALA A 42 -12.13 -11.46 -3.82
C ALA A 42 -10.78 -11.00 -3.29
N THR A 43 -9.91 -10.46 -4.16
CA THR A 43 -8.60 -9.92 -3.76
C THR A 43 -8.73 -8.79 -2.74
N HIS A 44 -9.64 -7.84 -2.99
CA HIS A 44 -9.84 -6.69 -2.10
C HIS A 44 -10.42 -7.12 -0.74
N ARG A 45 -11.35 -8.09 -0.75
CA ARG A 45 -11.91 -8.68 0.47
C ARG A 45 -10.86 -9.43 1.29
N LEU A 46 -10.05 -10.28 0.66
CA LEU A 46 -9.00 -11.05 1.33
C LEU A 46 -7.92 -10.13 1.91
N PHE A 47 -7.57 -9.05 1.21
CA PHE A 47 -6.65 -8.05 1.74
C PHE A 47 -7.20 -7.38 3.01
N ALA A 48 -8.48 -7.01 3.02
CA ALA A 48 -9.12 -6.43 4.19
C ALA A 48 -9.18 -7.42 5.38
N VAL A 49 -9.41 -8.71 5.10
CA VAL A 49 -9.33 -9.77 6.13
C VAL A 49 -7.92 -9.86 6.71
N VAL A 50 -6.89 -9.89 5.86
CA VAL A 50 -5.49 -9.89 6.33
C VAL A 50 -5.19 -8.63 7.15
N ALA A 51 -5.65 -7.46 6.72
CA ALA A 51 -5.49 -6.21 7.48
C ALA A 51 -6.11 -6.30 8.88
N GLY A 52 -7.37 -6.74 8.98
CA GLY A 52 -8.03 -6.91 10.28
C GLY A 52 -7.35 -7.92 11.19
N LEU A 53 -6.81 -9.02 10.64
CA LEU A 53 -6.06 -10.01 11.42
C LEU A 53 -4.72 -9.45 11.92
N VAL A 54 -4.04 -8.63 11.11
CA VAL A 54 -2.81 -7.96 11.53
C VAL A 54 -3.09 -6.90 12.60
N ASP A 55 -4.19 -6.15 12.48
CA ASP A 55 -4.63 -5.20 13.51
C ASP A 55 -4.95 -5.90 14.85
N ALA A 56 -5.64 -7.05 14.79
CA ALA A 56 -5.86 -7.89 15.97
C ALA A 56 -4.53 -8.36 16.58
N TYR A 57 -3.57 -8.78 15.75
CA TYR A 57 -2.23 -9.14 16.21
C TYR A 57 -1.53 -7.96 16.92
N ILE A 58 -1.59 -6.74 16.39
CA ILE A 58 -0.96 -5.56 17.01
C ILE A 58 -1.49 -5.33 18.43
N ILE A 59 -2.81 -5.41 18.62
CA ILE A 59 -3.46 -5.23 19.93
C ILE A 59 -3.01 -6.33 20.91
N VAL A 60 -3.12 -7.59 20.49
CA VAL A 60 -2.81 -8.74 21.35
C VAL A 60 -1.31 -8.79 21.68
N ASN A 61 -0.44 -8.45 20.72
CA ASN A 61 1.00 -8.39 20.92
C ASN A 61 1.37 -7.31 21.96
N TYR A 62 0.70 -6.15 21.93
CA TYR A 62 0.88 -5.14 22.98
C TYR A 62 0.51 -5.67 24.37
N LEU A 63 -0.62 -6.38 24.49
CA LEU A 63 -1.06 -7.00 25.75
C LEU A 63 -0.13 -8.14 26.22
N SER A 64 0.55 -8.81 25.29
CA SER A 64 1.57 -9.81 25.60
C SER A 64 2.86 -9.20 26.16
N LEU A 65 3.23 -8.01 25.69
CA LEU A 65 4.40 -7.27 26.20
C LEU A 65 4.08 -6.55 27.52
N HIS A 66 2.85 -6.03 27.64
CA HIS A 66 2.36 -5.28 28.80
C HIS A 66 1.10 -5.94 29.38
N PRO A 67 1.24 -7.12 30.02
CA PRO A 67 0.11 -7.88 30.53
C PRO A 67 -0.63 -7.11 31.66
N PRO A 68 -1.98 -7.09 31.67
CA PRO A 68 -2.76 -6.38 32.68
C PRO A 68 -2.44 -6.78 34.13
N LEU A 69 -2.20 -8.08 34.34
CA LEU A 69 -1.65 -8.64 35.56
C LEU A 69 -0.18 -8.97 35.31
N GLN A 70 0.71 -8.42 36.14
CA GLN A 70 2.16 -8.65 36.07
C GLN A 70 2.55 -10.02 36.66
N THR A 71 1.89 -11.08 36.19
CA THR A 71 2.19 -12.46 36.56
C THR A 71 2.69 -13.23 35.34
N PRO A 72 3.66 -14.15 35.49
CA PRO A 72 4.15 -14.96 34.37
C PRO A 72 3.06 -15.78 33.68
N GLU A 73 2.07 -16.25 34.45
CA GLU A 73 0.92 -17.02 33.92
C GLU A 73 0.04 -16.17 33.00
N ASN A 74 -0.26 -14.93 33.40
CA ASN A 74 -1.05 -14.01 32.59
C ASN A 74 -0.27 -13.57 31.34
N GLN A 75 1.04 -13.35 31.46
CA GLN A 75 1.89 -13.06 30.31
C GLN A 75 1.91 -14.24 29.31
N LEU A 76 2.08 -15.46 29.80
CA LEU A 76 2.02 -16.68 28.98
C LEU A 76 0.66 -16.86 28.29
N PHE A 77 -0.44 -16.52 28.97
CA PHE A 77 -1.76 -16.51 28.37
C PHE A 77 -1.81 -15.57 27.16
N TRP A 78 -1.39 -14.32 27.30
CA TRP A 78 -1.38 -13.37 26.19
C TRP A 78 -0.45 -13.78 25.04
N ILE A 79 0.72 -14.37 25.34
CA ILE A 79 1.60 -14.98 24.33
C ILE A 79 0.85 -16.07 23.53
N ARG A 80 0.07 -16.92 24.21
CA ARG A 80 -0.77 -17.92 23.51
C ARG A 80 -1.85 -17.26 22.65
N VAL A 81 -2.45 -16.15 23.08
CA VAL A 81 -3.41 -15.36 22.28
C VAL A 81 -2.73 -14.76 21.04
N VAL A 82 -1.47 -14.34 21.13
CA VAL A 82 -0.68 -13.91 19.96
C VAL A 82 -0.56 -15.04 18.95
N MET A 83 -0.20 -16.25 19.40
CA MET A 83 -0.05 -17.43 18.53
C MET A 83 -1.40 -17.84 17.90
N PHE A 84 -2.48 -17.83 18.68
CA PHE A 84 -3.83 -18.08 18.18
C PHE A 84 -4.20 -17.10 17.06
N THR A 85 -4.01 -15.80 17.31
CA THR A 85 -4.33 -14.74 16.33
C THR A 85 -3.48 -14.88 15.06
N THR A 86 -2.20 -15.22 15.22
CA THR A 86 -1.25 -15.39 14.12
C THR A 86 -1.57 -16.61 13.25
N SER A 87 -2.19 -17.65 13.82
CA SER A 87 -2.60 -18.86 13.10
C SER A 87 -3.64 -18.60 12.00
N PHE A 88 -4.33 -17.45 12.03
CA PHE A 88 -5.25 -17.06 10.96
C PHE A 88 -4.54 -16.29 9.83
N ILE A 89 -3.40 -15.66 10.12
CA ILE A 89 -2.69 -14.78 9.18
C ILE A 89 -2.07 -15.59 8.03
N GLY A 90 -1.40 -16.71 8.33
CA GLY A 90 -0.73 -17.55 7.33
C GLY A 90 -1.69 -18.05 6.24
N PRO A 91 -2.79 -18.73 6.60
CA PRO A 91 -3.84 -19.15 5.67
C PRO A 91 -4.49 -18.00 4.90
N ALA A 92 -4.80 -16.87 5.56
CA ALA A 92 -5.40 -15.71 4.91
C ALA A 92 -4.46 -15.08 3.87
N LEU A 93 -3.17 -14.95 4.20
CA LEU A 93 -2.14 -14.46 3.28
C LEU A 93 -1.96 -15.41 2.09
N PHE A 94 -1.94 -16.72 2.32
CA PHE A 94 -1.85 -17.71 1.25
C PHE A 94 -3.06 -17.62 0.30
N LEU A 95 -4.27 -17.50 0.84
CA LEU A 95 -5.47 -17.30 0.03
C LEU A 95 -5.42 -15.99 -0.77
N LEU A 96 -4.94 -14.91 -0.16
CA LEU A 96 -4.73 -13.63 -0.83
C LEU A 96 -3.77 -13.78 -2.01
N VAL A 97 -2.58 -14.35 -1.79
CA VAL A 97 -1.55 -14.53 -2.83
C VAL A 97 -2.02 -15.47 -3.94
N HIS A 98 -2.76 -16.52 -3.61
CA HIS A 98 -3.29 -17.45 -4.60
C HIS A 98 -4.36 -16.80 -5.48
N THR A 99 -5.21 -15.95 -4.89
CA THR A 99 -6.33 -15.28 -5.57
C THR A 99 -5.89 -14.03 -6.33
N PHE A 100 -4.92 -13.28 -5.80
CA PHE A 100 -4.41 -12.03 -6.36
C PHE A 100 -3.87 -12.22 -7.79
N PRO A 101 -4.19 -11.38 -8.80
CA PRO A 101 -5.08 -10.22 -8.78
C PRO A 101 -6.43 -10.53 -9.47
N ARG A 102 -7.14 -11.57 -9.02
CA ARG A 102 -8.43 -11.99 -9.60
C ARG A 102 -9.61 -11.57 -8.72
N ASP A 103 -10.78 -11.44 -9.33
CA ASP A 103 -12.01 -11.03 -8.64
C ASP A 103 -12.75 -12.19 -7.98
N THR A 104 -12.41 -13.44 -8.30
CA THR A 104 -13.01 -14.64 -7.74
C THR A 104 -11.96 -15.53 -7.08
N ILE A 105 -12.34 -16.21 -6.00
CA ILE A 105 -11.46 -17.17 -5.32
C ILE A 105 -11.24 -18.36 -6.25
N THR A 106 -10.00 -18.62 -6.62
CA THR A 106 -9.66 -19.67 -7.61
C THR A 106 -9.22 -20.99 -6.98
N LEU A 107 -9.13 -21.04 -5.64
CA LEU A 107 -8.70 -22.23 -4.93
C LEU A 107 -9.80 -23.29 -4.96
N ARG A 108 -9.48 -24.47 -5.48
CA ARG A 108 -10.44 -25.60 -5.53
C ARG A 108 -10.74 -26.08 -4.10
N GLN A 109 -11.99 -26.45 -3.83
CA GLN A 109 -12.49 -26.84 -2.49
C GLN A 109 -11.64 -27.93 -1.81
N LYS A 110 -11.06 -28.86 -2.57
CA LYS A 110 -10.16 -29.91 -2.08
C LYS A 110 -8.86 -29.40 -1.44
N TYR A 111 -8.41 -28.19 -1.78
CA TYR A 111 -7.25 -27.53 -1.16
C TYR A 111 -7.66 -26.55 -0.06
N LEU A 112 -8.91 -26.07 -0.08
CA LEU A 112 -9.45 -25.21 0.97
C LEU A 112 -9.69 -25.98 2.27
N ALA A 113 -10.20 -27.21 2.19
CA ALA A 113 -10.44 -28.06 3.36
C ALA A 113 -9.17 -28.32 4.21
N PRO A 114 -8.03 -28.80 3.66
CA PRO A 114 -6.82 -29.01 4.46
C PRO A 114 -6.23 -27.69 4.99
N LEU A 115 -6.37 -26.58 4.26
CA LEU A 115 -5.95 -25.26 4.73
C LEU A 115 -6.74 -24.83 5.97
N LEU A 116 -8.07 -24.98 5.95
CA LEU A 116 -8.91 -24.66 7.09
C LEU A 116 -8.66 -25.63 8.27
N ILE A 117 -8.46 -26.92 8.00
CA ILE A 117 -8.11 -27.89 9.05
C ILE A 117 -6.79 -27.50 9.72
N LEU A 118 -5.77 -27.14 8.94
CA LEU A 118 -4.48 -26.70 9.48
C LEU A 118 -4.63 -25.41 10.30
N MET A 119 -5.39 -24.43 9.80
CA MET A 119 -5.71 -23.19 10.50
C MET A 119 -6.37 -23.46 11.85
N PHE A 120 -7.45 -24.26 11.88
CA PHE A 120 -8.17 -24.58 13.12
C PHE A 120 -7.32 -25.41 14.08
N ALA A 121 -6.56 -26.40 13.56
CA ALA A 121 -5.65 -27.19 14.39
C ALA A 121 -4.57 -26.31 15.03
N SER A 122 -3.93 -25.44 14.24
CA SER A 122 -2.92 -24.51 14.75
C SER A 122 -3.50 -23.55 15.79
N ALA A 123 -4.67 -22.96 15.52
CA ALA A 123 -5.35 -22.05 16.44
C ALA A 123 -5.70 -22.73 17.77
N VAL A 124 -6.32 -23.92 17.73
CA VAL A 124 -6.68 -24.66 18.95
C VAL A 124 -5.43 -25.08 19.73
N LEU A 125 -4.41 -25.62 19.06
CA LEU A 125 -3.17 -26.02 19.71
C LEU A 125 -2.43 -24.83 20.33
N SER A 126 -2.48 -23.65 19.71
CA SER A 126 -1.84 -22.43 20.21
C SER A 126 -2.36 -21.98 21.58
N MET A 127 -3.61 -22.30 21.91
CA MET A 127 -4.21 -22.02 23.22
C MET A 127 -3.77 -23.01 24.33
N THR A 128 -3.09 -24.09 23.97
CA THR A 128 -2.72 -25.17 24.91
C THR A 128 -1.24 -25.14 25.28
N PRO A 129 -0.83 -25.85 26.35
CA PRO A 129 0.59 -26.07 26.66
C PRO A 129 1.38 -26.80 25.56
N LEU A 130 0.70 -27.34 24.54
CA LEU A 130 1.36 -28.05 23.44
C LEU A 130 2.19 -27.10 22.58
N VAL A 131 1.81 -25.83 22.38
CA VAL A 131 2.62 -24.87 21.61
C VAL A 131 3.66 -24.18 22.49
N PHE A 132 3.23 -23.60 23.62
CA PHE A 132 4.14 -23.04 24.62
C PHE A 132 3.82 -23.58 26.02
N GLN A 133 4.76 -24.32 26.61
CA GLN A 133 4.56 -25.02 27.87
C GLN A 133 4.64 -24.08 29.07
N ARG A 134 5.75 -23.34 29.17
CA ARG A 134 6.07 -22.44 30.28
C ARG A 134 6.82 -21.21 29.77
N LEU A 135 6.90 -20.19 30.62
CA LEU A 135 7.64 -18.96 30.37
C LEU A 135 8.89 -18.93 31.26
N GLU A 136 10.06 -18.83 30.66
CA GLU A 136 11.34 -18.66 31.36
C GLU A 136 11.83 -17.23 31.14
N TYR A 137 12.54 -16.65 32.10
CA TYR A 137 13.13 -15.31 31.95
C TYR A 137 14.64 -15.45 31.82
N VAL A 138 15.17 -15.17 30.63
CA VAL A 138 16.61 -15.20 30.36
C VAL A 138 17.06 -13.76 30.17
N ASN A 139 17.95 -13.27 31.04
CA ASN A 139 18.38 -11.87 31.08
C ASN A 139 17.24 -10.84 31.25
N GLY A 140 16.16 -11.22 31.95
CA GLY A 140 14.99 -10.37 32.15
C GLY A 140 13.99 -10.36 30.99
N GLU A 141 14.28 -11.04 29.88
CA GLU A 141 13.40 -11.15 28.73
C GLU A 141 12.52 -12.42 28.80
N PRO A 142 11.21 -12.31 28.53
CA PRO A 142 10.30 -13.46 28.52
C PRO A 142 10.62 -14.39 27.33
N LEU A 143 11.09 -15.60 27.61
CA LEU A 143 11.39 -16.64 26.63
C LEU A 143 10.44 -17.83 26.81
N PRO A 144 9.42 -17.98 25.94
CA PRO A 144 8.48 -19.08 26.05
C PRO A 144 9.11 -20.38 25.50
N THR A 145 9.02 -21.47 26.27
CA THR A 145 9.60 -22.76 25.88
C THR A 145 8.67 -23.49 24.89
N PRO A 146 9.11 -23.80 23.67
CA PRO A 146 8.27 -24.45 22.67
C PRO A 146 7.91 -25.89 23.09
N GLY A 147 6.67 -26.30 22.81
CA GLY A 147 6.19 -27.66 23.03
C GLY A 147 6.00 -28.48 21.75
N LEU A 148 5.41 -29.67 21.89
CA LEU A 148 5.24 -30.64 20.79
C LEU A 148 4.29 -30.18 19.67
N GLY A 149 3.42 -29.20 19.94
CA GLY A 149 2.53 -28.57 18.96
C GLY A 149 3.17 -27.46 18.13
N MET A 150 4.37 -26.99 18.49
CA MET A 150 5.08 -25.92 17.78
C MET A 150 5.29 -26.23 16.27
N PRO A 151 5.62 -27.47 15.85
CA PRO A 151 5.77 -27.78 14.43
C PRO A 151 4.50 -27.53 13.60
N VAL A 152 3.30 -27.74 14.18
CA VAL A 152 2.03 -27.45 13.49
C VAL A 152 1.89 -25.96 13.25
N PHE A 153 2.20 -25.13 14.24
CA PHE A 153 2.20 -23.68 14.11
C PHE A 153 3.23 -23.18 13.10
N VAL A 154 4.46 -23.73 13.13
CA VAL A 154 5.52 -23.38 12.17
C VAL A 154 5.13 -23.76 10.74
N LEU A 155 4.48 -24.91 10.56
CA LEU A 155 3.97 -25.35 9.26
C LEU A 155 2.83 -24.43 8.76
N ASP A 156 1.91 -24.05 9.63
CA ASP A 156 0.81 -23.17 9.33
C ASP A 156 1.29 -21.76 8.98
N PHE A 157 1.93 -21.05 9.92
CA PHE A 157 2.36 -19.68 9.68
C PHE A 157 3.57 -19.60 8.75
N GLY A 158 4.68 -20.20 9.15
CA GLY A 158 5.94 -20.15 8.40
C GLY A 158 5.85 -20.89 7.06
N GLY A 159 5.36 -22.13 7.08
CA GLY A 159 5.24 -22.96 5.89
C GLY A 159 4.34 -22.34 4.82
N LEU A 160 3.14 -21.87 5.18
CA LEU A 160 2.24 -21.19 4.21
C LEU A 160 2.81 -19.86 3.75
N PHE A 161 3.53 -19.12 4.60
CA PHE A 161 4.20 -17.90 4.21
C PHE A 161 5.29 -18.15 3.14
N PHE A 162 6.18 -19.12 3.38
CA PHE A 162 7.20 -19.52 2.39
C PHE A 162 6.58 -20.06 1.11
N TRP A 163 5.54 -20.88 1.24
CA TRP A 163 4.81 -21.41 0.09
C TRP A 163 4.13 -20.30 -0.74
N SER A 164 3.62 -19.25 -0.08
CA SER A 164 3.08 -18.06 -0.74
C SER A 164 4.14 -17.34 -1.57
N ILE A 165 5.36 -17.19 -1.05
CA ILE A 165 6.48 -16.58 -1.81
C ILE A 165 6.81 -17.42 -3.04
N ILE A 166 6.96 -18.74 -2.88
CA ILE A 166 7.25 -19.65 -4.00
C ILE A 166 6.16 -19.56 -5.06
N TRP A 167 4.88 -19.56 -4.65
CA TRP A 167 3.74 -19.42 -5.54
C TRP A 167 3.76 -18.08 -6.28
N LEU A 168 4.07 -16.99 -5.59
CA LEU A 168 4.14 -15.65 -6.16
C LEU A 168 5.29 -15.53 -7.18
N ILE A 169 6.45 -16.13 -6.92
CA ILE A 169 7.57 -16.20 -7.88
C ILE A 169 7.20 -17.02 -9.11
N HIS A 170 6.53 -18.18 -8.92
CA HIS A 170 6.04 -18.98 -10.04
C HIS A 170 5.04 -18.21 -10.88
N LYS A 171 4.16 -17.44 -10.23
CA LYS A 171 3.19 -16.58 -10.89
C LYS A 171 3.88 -15.44 -11.66
N TYR A 172 4.89 -14.81 -11.06
CA TYR A 172 5.71 -13.78 -11.71
C TYR A 172 6.36 -14.27 -13.01
N ARG A 173 6.88 -15.51 -13.01
CA ARG A 173 7.52 -16.12 -14.19
C ARG A 173 6.55 -16.37 -15.33
N LYS A 174 5.28 -16.62 -15.04
CA LYS A 174 4.23 -16.89 -16.05
C LYS A 174 3.44 -15.64 -16.46
N ALA A 175 3.42 -14.60 -15.62
CA ALA A 175 2.65 -13.39 -15.87
C ALA A 175 3.29 -12.52 -16.95
N SER A 176 2.46 -11.80 -17.70
CA SER A 176 2.87 -10.80 -18.69
C SER A 176 2.08 -9.50 -18.49
N GLY A 177 2.59 -8.38 -19.03
CA GLY A 177 1.93 -7.07 -18.96
C GLY A 177 1.66 -6.59 -17.53
N ARG A 178 0.42 -6.15 -17.28
CA ARG A 178 -0.02 -5.51 -16.01
C ARG A 178 0.11 -6.44 -14.80
N GLU A 179 -0.24 -7.72 -14.95
CA GLU A 179 -0.20 -8.70 -13.84
C GLU A 179 1.24 -8.93 -13.35
N LYS A 180 2.23 -8.95 -14.25
CA LYS A 180 3.64 -9.11 -13.90
C LYS A 180 4.14 -7.96 -13.02
N VAL A 181 3.76 -6.73 -13.38
CA VAL A 181 4.13 -5.52 -12.65
C VAL A 181 3.49 -5.50 -11.26
N GLN A 182 2.22 -5.91 -11.13
CA GLN A 182 1.54 -6.03 -9.84
C GLN A 182 2.25 -7.01 -8.90
N ILE A 183 2.60 -8.19 -9.42
CA ILE A 183 3.35 -9.21 -8.66
C ILE A 183 4.75 -8.70 -8.28
N GLN A 184 5.41 -7.95 -9.17
CA GLN A 184 6.73 -7.38 -8.90
C GLN A 184 6.71 -6.45 -7.69
N TYR A 185 5.71 -5.55 -7.58
CA TYR A 185 5.61 -4.67 -6.40
C TYR A 185 5.32 -5.42 -5.12
N PHE A 186 4.52 -6.50 -5.19
CA PHE A 186 4.30 -7.37 -4.03
C PHE A 186 5.65 -7.98 -3.59
N LEU A 187 6.41 -8.59 -4.51
CA LEU A 187 7.73 -9.18 -4.21
C LEU A 187 8.73 -8.15 -3.68
N ILE A 188 8.74 -6.93 -4.23
CA ILE A 188 9.55 -5.81 -3.71
C ILE A 188 9.14 -5.47 -2.28
N GLY A 189 7.85 -5.40 -1.98
CA GLY A 189 7.34 -5.15 -0.63
C GLY A 189 7.79 -6.21 0.37
N ILE A 190 7.73 -7.49 -0.02
CA ILE A 190 8.27 -8.61 0.78
C ILE A 190 9.77 -8.41 1.02
N ALA A 191 10.55 -8.19 -0.04
CA ALA A 191 12.01 -8.03 0.06
C ALA A 191 12.42 -6.84 0.94
N ILE A 192 11.76 -5.68 0.80
CA ILE A 192 12.01 -4.49 1.62
C ILE A 192 11.65 -4.78 3.08
N THR A 193 10.48 -5.40 3.34
CA THR A 193 10.06 -5.72 4.71
C THR A 193 11.07 -6.63 5.40
N PHE A 194 11.52 -7.69 4.73
CA PHE A 194 12.54 -8.59 5.29
C PHE A 194 13.92 -7.94 5.41
N ALA A 195 14.31 -7.08 4.47
CA ALA A 195 15.58 -6.36 4.57
C ALA A 195 15.57 -5.41 5.78
N VAL A 196 14.50 -4.63 5.96
CA VAL A 196 14.33 -3.73 7.11
C VAL A 196 14.28 -4.54 8.41
N MET A 197 13.50 -5.62 8.46
CA MET A 197 13.43 -6.50 9.63
C MET A 197 14.78 -7.16 9.93
N GLY A 198 15.50 -7.62 8.91
CA GLY A 198 16.81 -8.25 9.04
C GLY A 198 17.86 -7.26 9.57
N ILE A 199 17.86 -6.02 9.07
CA ILE A 199 18.73 -4.96 9.56
C ILE A 199 18.37 -4.58 11.01
N ALA A 200 17.09 -4.36 11.31
CA ALA A 200 16.63 -3.97 12.64
C ALA A 200 16.87 -5.06 13.70
N SER A 201 16.78 -6.34 13.32
CA SER A 201 16.95 -7.47 14.26
C SER A 201 18.39 -7.98 14.35
N ASN A 202 19.10 -8.18 13.23
CA ASN A 202 20.43 -8.83 13.24
C ASN A 202 21.58 -7.87 13.45
N LEU A 203 21.52 -6.65 12.88
CA LEU A 203 22.63 -5.70 12.99
C LEU A 203 22.84 -5.28 14.46
N THR A 204 21.75 -5.17 15.22
CA THR A 204 21.74 -4.72 16.62
C THR A 204 22.09 -5.81 17.62
N VAL A 205 21.64 -7.05 17.38
CA VAL A 205 21.97 -8.19 18.23
C VAL A 205 23.45 -8.58 18.07
N VAL A 206 23.99 -8.52 16.84
CA VAL A 206 25.38 -8.91 16.54
C VAL A 206 26.40 -7.84 16.94
N LEU A 207 26.12 -6.54 16.72
CA LEU A 207 27.06 -5.46 17.06
C LEU A 207 26.83 -4.86 18.45
N GLY A 208 25.61 -4.92 18.99
CA GLY A 208 25.22 -4.17 20.19
C GLY A 208 24.74 -5.03 21.38
N LYS A 209 24.62 -6.36 21.25
CA LYS A 209 24.05 -7.27 22.27
C LYS A 209 22.74 -6.76 22.89
N THR A 210 21.94 -6.03 22.12
CA THR A 210 20.74 -5.33 22.62
C THR A 210 19.51 -5.68 21.80
N SER A 211 18.40 -5.97 22.50
CA SER A 211 17.04 -6.14 21.95
C SER A 211 16.36 -4.79 21.64
N ALA A 212 17.17 -3.75 21.43
CA ALA A 212 16.79 -2.35 21.43
C ALA A 212 15.70 -1.97 20.43
N PHE A 213 15.51 -2.74 19.35
CA PHE A 213 14.58 -2.43 18.26
C PHE A 213 13.35 -3.34 18.18
N VAL A 214 13.12 -4.21 19.18
CA VAL A 214 11.91 -5.05 19.23
C VAL A 214 10.63 -4.19 19.20
N PHE A 215 10.69 -2.96 19.73
CA PHE A 215 9.60 -1.98 19.68
C PHE A 215 9.14 -1.61 18.25
N LEU A 216 9.98 -1.82 17.22
CA LEU A 216 9.62 -1.54 15.82
C LEU A 216 8.77 -2.66 15.19
N GLY A 217 8.58 -3.78 15.89
CA GLY A 217 7.80 -4.94 15.41
C GLY A 217 6.45 -4.57 14.80
N PRO A 218 5.61 -3.72 15.44
CA PRO A 218 4.31 -3.30 14.91
C PRO A 218 4.38 -2.51 13.60
N LEU A 219 5.50 -1.85 13.28
CA LEU A 219 5.65 -1.08 12.05
C LEU A 219 6.00 -1.97 10.84
N MET A 220 6.54 -3.16 11.06
CA MET A 220 6.97 -4.04 9.96
C MET A 220 5.80 -4.48 9.06
N PRO A 221 4.64 -4.92 9.59
CA PRO A 221 3.48 -5.26 8.77
C PRO A 221 2.95 -4.07 7.95
N VAL A 222 3.10 -2.83 8.43
CA VAL A 222 2.65 -1.62 7.73
C VAL A 222 3.35 -1.49 6.37
N ILE A 223 4.66 -1.77 6.32
CA ILE A 223 5.45 -1.70 5.09
C ILE A 223 4.91 -2.72 4.08
N LEU A 224 4.79 -3.99 4.48
CA LEU A 224 4.28 -5.03 3.61
C LEU A 224 2.87 -4.71 3.11
N MET A 225 1.96 -4.34 4.02
CA MET A 225 0.57 -4.02 3.70
C MET A 225 0.45 -2.82 2.75
N ALA A 226 1.31 -1.81 2.89
CA ALA A 226 1.35 -0.66 1.97
C ALA A 226 1.74 -1.06 0.54
N PHE A 227 2.77 -1.91 0.39
CA PHE A 227 3.18 -2.41 -0.93
C PHE A 227 2.14 -3.33 -1.56
N VAL A 228 1.51 -4.19 -0.75
CA VAL A 228 0.43 -5.07 -1.24
C VAL A 228 -0.78 -4.24 -1.63
N ALA A 229 -1.20 -3.26 -0.82
CA ALA A 229 -2.26 -2.31 -1.16
C ALA A 229 -1.95 -1.58 -2.46
N PHE A 230 -0.73 -1.07 -2.63
CA PHE A 230 -0.28 -0.45 -3.87
C PHE A 230 -0.41 -1.40 -5.07
N SER A 231 -0.02 -2.67 -4.92
CA SER A 231 -0.11 -3.66 -5.99
C SER A 231 -1.56 -4.00 -6.40
N ILE A 232 -2.50 -4.01 -5.43
CA ILE A 232 -3.93 -4.28 -5.65
C ILE A 232 -4.62 -3.06 -6.29
N VAL A 233 -4.35 -1.88 -5.72
CA VAL A 233 -5.05 -0.64 -6.06
C VAL A 233 -4.59 -0.05 -7.38
N LYS A 234 -3.44 -0.47 -7.93
CA LYS A 234 -2.93 -0.11 -9.28
C LYS A 234 -3.82 -0.63 -10.43
N HIS A 235 -5.13 -0.68 -10.24
CA HIS A 235 -6.14 -0.85 -11.26
C HIS A 235 -6.63 0.49 -11.80
N ARG A 236 -6.42 0.60 -13.11
CA ARG A 236 -6.79 1.66 -14.05
C ARG A 236 -6.10 3.00 -13.78
N PHE A 237 -5.28 3.39 -14.77
CA PHE A 237 -4.86 4.76 -15.10
C PHE A 237 -4.79 5.74 -13.92
N LEU A 238 -3.55 6.03 -13.49
CA LEU A 238 -3.08 7.35 -13.07
C LEU A 238 -3.71 8.10 -11.87
N ASP A 239 -4.85 7.73 -11.28
CA ASP A 239 -5.45 8.59 -10.22
C ASP A 239 -5.03 8.28 -8.77
N ILE A 240 -4.28 7.21 -8.54
CA ILE A 240 -3.86 6.83 -7.17
C ILE A 240 -2.50 7.36 -6.79
N GLN A 241 -1.72 7.75 -7.80
CA GLN A 241 -0.39 8.28 -7.63
C GLN A 241 -0.43 9.45 -6.63
N PRO A 242 -1.26 10.50 -6.83
CA PRO A 242 -1.35 11.63 -5.89
C PRO A 242 -1.76 11.20 -4.48
N ILE A 243 -2.71 10.28 -4.34
CA ILE A 243 -3.22 9.83 -3.03
C ILE A 243 -2.15 9.05 -2.27
N ILE A 244 -1.43 8.16 -2.96
CA ILE A 244 -0.40 7.32 -2.36
C ILE A 244 0.85 8.12 -2.08
N ALA A 245 1.30 9.02 -2.96
CA ALA A 245 2.41 9.88 -2.59
C ALA A 245 2.02 10.86 -1.50
N ARG A 246 0.80 11.39 -1.45
CA ARG A 246 0.34 12.13 -0.28
C ARG A 246 0.46 11.26 0.97
N ALA A 247 -0.10 10.04 0.97
CA ALA A 247 -0.02 9.13 2.11
C ALA A 247 1.43 8.79 2.51
N VAL A 248 2.31 8.49 1.54
CA VAL A 248 3.73 8.20 1.75
C VAL A 248 4.48 9.45 2.22
N SER A 249 4.21 10.63 1.66
CA SER A 249 4.73 11.93 2.11
C SER A 249 4.33 12.21 3.55
N TYR A 250 3.05 11.98 3.90
CA TYR A 250 2.58 12.11 5.29
C TYR A 250 3.31 11.12 6.18
N LEU A 251 3.43 9.86 5.77
CA LEU A 251 4.10 8.82 6.56
C LEU A 251 5.58 9.18 6.78
N MET A 252 6.29 9.53 5.71
CA MET A 252 7.70 9.94 5.77
C MET A 252 7.89 11.20 6.58
N LEU A 253 7.02 12.20 6.41
CA LEU A 253 7.06 13.42 7.18
C LEU A 253 6.84 13.12 8.67
N THR A 254 5.84 12.32 9.01
CA THR A 254 5.54 11.94 10.40
C THR A 254 6.69 11.17 11.02
N ILE A 255 7.33 10.26 10.27
CA ILE A 255 8.51 9.53 10.74
C ILE A 255 9.70 10.47 10.92
N VAL A 256 10.02 11.30 9.92
CA VAL A 256 11.17 12.22 9.98
C VAL A 256 10.97 13.25 11.10
N LEU A 257 9.80 13.87 11.19
CA LEU A 257 9.49 14.83 12.24
C LEU A 257 9.40 14.17 13.61
N GLY A 258 8.75 13.01 13.70
CA GLY A 258 8.71 12.23 14.93
C GLY A 258 10.13 11.94 15.42
N PHE A 259 11.01 11.47 14.54
CA PHE A 259 12.41 11.20 14.87
C PHE A 259 13.19 12.46 15.21
N LEU A 260 12.99 13.56 14.47
CA LEU A 260 13.71 14.82 14.68
C LEU A 260 13.30 15.48 16.01
N TYR A 261 12.01 15.53 16.31
CA TYR A 261 11.51 16.11 17.56
C TYR A 261 11.78 15.22 18.76
N THR A 262 11.57 13.90 18.63
CA THR A 262 11.89 12.95 19.69
C THR A 262 13.40 12.97 19.96
N GLY A 263 14.23 12.96 18.91
CA GLY A 263 15.68 13.08 19.02
C GLY A 263 16.14 14.41 19.63
N ALA A 264 15.53 15.54 19.25
CA ALA A 264 15.82 16.84 19.85
C ALA A 264 15.42 16.89 21.33
N LEU A 265 14.28 16.28 21.69
CA LEU A 265 13.82 16.19 23.07
C LEU A 265 14.74 15.30 23.90
N PHE A 266 15.16 14.14 23.38
CA PHE A 266 16.14 13.28 24.03
C PHE A 266 17.51 13.96 24.19
N ALA A 267 18.00 14.65 23.16
CA ALA A 267 19.26 15.40 23.23
C ALA A 267 19.18 16.52 24.27
N LEU A 268 18.04 17.21 24.34
CA LEU A 268 17.83 18.27 25.32
C LEU A 268 17.74 17.73 26.75
N VAL A 269 16.99 16.64 26.96
CA VAL A 269 16.92 15.95 28.26
C VAL A 269 18.32 15.47 28.66
N ALA A 270 19.06 14.79 27.78
CA ALA A 270 20.41 14.30 28.07
C ALA A 270 21.40 15.41 28.46
N VAL A 271 21.26 16.62 27.90
CA VAL A 271 22.10 17.78 28.25
C VAL A 271 21.65 18.45 29.57
N VAL A 272 20.36 18.41 29.88
CA VAL A 272 19.74 19.16 30.99
C VAL A 272 19.59 18.31 32.26
N GLU A 273 19.55 16.98 32.15
CA GLU A 273 19.33 16.00 33.25
C GLU A 273 20.34 16.15 34.39
N HIS A 274 21.50 16.75 34.15
CA HIS A 274 22.53 16.99 35.17
C HIS A 274 22.40 18.33 35.91
N ARG A 275 21.42 19.20 35.59
CA ARG A 275 21.40 20.60 36.07
C ARG A 275 20.05 21.23 36.43
N MET A 276 18.90 20.62 36.16
CA MET A 276 17.60 21.29 36.35
C MET A 276 16.57 20.50 37.17
N LEU A 277 15.70 21.22 37.87
CA LEU A 277 14.57 20.68 38.65
C LEU A 277 13.40 20.28 37.73
N ASP A 278 12.55 19.34 38.16
CA ASP A 278 11.42 18.79 37.38
C ASP A 278 10.50 19.85 36.76
N ARG A 279 10.34 20.99 37.42
CA ARG A 279 9.47 22.10 36.98
C ARG A 279 10.05 22.87 35.78
N GLU A 280 11.36 23.00 35.71
CA GLU A 280 12.06 23.65 34.60
C GLU A 280 12.07 22.74 33.37
N LEU A 281 12.25 21.43 33.59
CA LEU A 281 12.17 20.41 32.54
C LEU A 281 10.79 20.39 31.86
N ALA A 282 9.72 20.51 32.66
CA ALA A 282 8.35 20.59 32.15
C ALA A 282 8.14 21.85 31.28
N ALA A 283 8.62 23.01 31.73
CA ALA A 283 8.51 24.27 30.98
C ALA A 283 9.27 24.20 29.64
N VAL A 284 10.47 23.62 29.65
CA VAL A 284 11.29 23.42 28.46
C VAL A 284 10.62 22.44 27.49
N SER A 285 10.03 21.35 27.99
CA SER A 285 9.31 20.36 27.18
C SER A 285 8.11 20.98 26.46
N VAL A 286 7.32 21.81 27.15
CA VAL A 286 6.19 22.54 26.55
C VAL A 286 6.67 23.52 25.48
N LEU A 287 7.80 24.20 25.71
CA LEU A 287 8.37 25.14 24.76
C LEU A 287 8.84 24.42 23.48
N VAL A 288 9.51 23.27 23.62
CA VAL A 288 9.92 22.42 22.48
C VAL A 288 8.70 21.89 21.71
N ALA A 289 7.68 21.39 22.40
CA ALA A 289 6.44 20.92 21.77
C ALA A 289 5.73 22.04 20.99
N THR A 290 5.76 23.27 21.52
CA THR A 290 5.17 24.45 20.86
C THR A 290 5.95 24.81 19.59
N ILE A 291 7.29 24.87 19.67
CA ILE A 291 8.14 25.11 18.50
C ILE A 291 7.91 24.02 17.45
N ALA A 292 7.77 22.76 17.89
CA ALA A 292 7.51 21.63 17.02
C ALA A 292 6.18 21.78 16.28
N ALA A 293 5.10 22.10 16.99
CA ALA A 293 3.79 22.33 16.39
C ALA A 293 3.81 23.46 15.34
N LEU A 294 4.52 24.56 15.62
CA LEU A 294 4.64 25.70 14.70
C LEU A 294 5.49 25.38 13.46
N THR A 295 6.53 24.55 13.59
CA THR A 295 7.41 24.17 12.47
C THR A 295 6.90 22.98 11.65
N PHE A 296 5.95 22.21 12.19
CA PHE A 296 5.34 21.06 11.51
C PHE A 296 4.68 21.46 10.18
N GLN A 297 3.84 22.49 10.17
CA GLN A 297 3.08 22.91 8.99
C GLN A 297 3.97 23.36 7.80
N PRO A 298 4.98 24.24 7.98
CA PRO A 298 5.85 24.64 6.87
C PRO A 298 6.76 23.50 6.40
N LEU A 299 7.23 22.63 7.30
CA LEU A 299 8.07 21.50 6.88
C LEU A 299 7.26 20.46 6.09
N ARG A 300 6.01 20.22 6.50
CA ARG A 300 5.05 19.39 5.76
C ARG A 300 4.95 19.81 4.30
N ALA A 301 4.73 21.10 4.04
CA ALA A 301 4.60 21.62 2.70
C ALA A 301 5.86 21.41 1.84
N ARG A 302 7.06 21.55 2.44
CA ARG A 302 8.33 21.34 1.73
C ARG A 302 8.59 19.87 1.40
N VAL A 303 8.36 18.98 2.35
CA VAL A 303 8.54 17.54 2.13
C VAL A 303 7.55 17.04 1.10
N GLN A 304 6.28 17.46 1.17
CA GLN A 304 5.28 17.11 0.16
C GLN A 304 5.74 17.52 -1.25
N LYS A 305 6.19 18.77 -1.42
CA LYS A 305 6.72 19.25 -2.70
C LYS A 305 7.96 18.48 -3.17
N PHE A 306 8.84 18.07 -2.26
CA PHE A 306 10.02 17.29 -2.58
C PHE A 306 9.67 15.86 -3.00
N THR A 307 8.80 15.19 -2.23
CA THR A 307 8.32 13.84 -2.53
C THR A 307 7.54 13.83 -3.83
N ASP A 308 6.68 14.81 -4.09
CA ASP A 308 5.95 14.94 -5.35
C ASP A 308 6.93 15.03 -6.52
N ARG A 309 8.02 15.81 -6.38
CA ARG A 309 9.06 15.95 -7.41
C ARG A 309 9.93 14.70 -7.60
N LEU A 310 10.15 13.94 -6.54
CA LEU A 310 10.99 12.73 -6.55
C LEU A 310 10.21 11.50 -7.04
N LEU A 311 8.97 11.32 -6.59
CA LEU A 311 8.10 10.18 -6.91
C LEU A 311 7.29 10.40 -8.20
N PHE A 312 6.88 11.62 -8.53
CA PHE A 312 6.14 11.94 -9.77
C PHE A 312 7.00 12.60 -10.84
N LYS A 313 8.29 12.25 -10.86
CA LYS A 313 9.20 12.75 -11.87
C LYS A 313 8.74 12.27 -13.26
N GLY A 314 8.06 13.14 -13.99
CA GLY A 314 7.67 12.91 -15.40
C GLY A 314 6.18 12.92 -15.72
N GLN A 315 5.28 13.28 -14.80
CA GLN A 315 3.87 13.53 -15.15
C GLN A 315 3.59 15.04 -15.22
N TYR A 316 2.79 15.42 -16.22
CA TYR A 316 2.36 16.80 -16.44
C TYR A 316 1.55 17.31 -15.24
N ASP A 317 1.60 18.61 -14.98
CA ASP A 317 0.82 19.24 -13.92
C ASP A 317 -0.66 19.28 -14.34
N SER A 318 -1.45 18.35 -13.79
CA SER A 318 -2.86 18.19 -14.15
C SER A 318 -3.70 19.42 -13.75
N ASP A 319 -3.36 20.09 -12.65
CA ASP A 319 -4.07 21.28 -12.20
C ASP A 319 -3.78 22.46 -13.14
N ALA A 320 -2.52 22.64 -13.53
CA ALA A 320 -2.14 23.65 -14.51
C ALA A 320 -2.76 23.38 -15.90
N LEU A 321 -2.80 22.12 -16.33
CA LEU A 321 -3.43 21.71 -17.59
C LEU A 321 -4.94 22.01 -17.56
N LEU A 322 -5.66 21.59 -16.52
CA LEU A 322 -7.10 21.85 -16.38
C LEU A 322 -7.40 23.34 -16.35
N GLN A 323 -6.58 24.13 -15.66
CA GLN A 323 -6.75 25.58 -15.62
C GLN A 323 -6.57 26.23 -17.01
N ARG A 324 -5.58 25.77 -17.79
CA ARG A 324 -5.36 26.23 -19.17
C ARG A 324 -6.52 25.84 -20.09
N LEU A 325 -6.96 24.58 -20.04
CA LEU A 325 -8.08 24.09 -20.84
C LEU A 325 -9.39 24.84 -20.51
N THR A 326 -9.68 25.04 -19.22
CA THR A 326 -10.87 25.79 -18.77
C THR A 326 -10.82 27.25 -19.24
N ARG A 327 -9.64 27.89 -19.15
CA ARG A 327 -9.45 29.24 -19.66
C ARG A 327 -9.71 29.31 -21.17
N SER A 328 -9.15 28.39 -21.96
CA SER A 328 -9.40 28.32 -23.40
C SER A 328 -10.89 28.16 -23.74
N MET A 329 -11.62 27.32 -22.98
CA MET A 329 -13.06 27.13 -23.14
C MET A 329 -13.89 28.38 -22.84
N VAL A 330 -13.45 29.22 -21.91
CA VAL A 330 -14.15 30.47 -21.56
C VAL A 330 -13.82 31.61 -22.54
N GLU A 331 -12.58 31.67 -23.03
CA GLU A 331 -12.09 32.76 -23.89
C GLU A 331 -12.43 32.57 -25.38
N THR A 332 -12.75 31.35 -25.82
CA THR A 332 -12.96 31.04 -27.24
C THR A 332 -14.40 30.61 -27.53
N ILE A 333 -15.13 31.43 -28.29
CA ILE A 333 -16.52 31.16 -28.70
C ILE A 333 -16.58 30.23 -29.93
N ASP A 334 -15.55 30.28 -30.78
CA ASP A 334 -15.47 29.49 -32.01
C ASP A 334 -15.03 28.05 -31.72
N LEU A 335 -15.88 27.08 -32.05
CA LEU A 335 -15.68 25.67 -31.75
C LEU A 335 -14.43 25.07 -32.42
N GLU A 336 -14.14 25.46 -33.66
CA GLU A 336 -13.00 24.94 -34.40
C GLU A 336 -11.68 25.46 -33.80
N ARG A 337 -11.64 26.75 -33.47
CA ARG A 337 -10.50 27.38 -32.77
C ARG A 337 -10.31 26.80 -31.37
N LEU A 338 -11.40 26.57 -30.64
CA LEU A 338 -11.38 25.96 -29.32
C LEU A 338 -10.81 24.54 -29.40
N ALA A 339 -11.33 23.71 -30.31
CA ALA A 339 -10.87 22.33 -30.49
C ALA A 339 -9.37 22.28 -30.86
N LYS A 340 -8.90 23.13 -31.78
CA LYS A 340 -7.47 23.23 -32.12
C LYS A 340 -6.62 23.67 -30.92
N SER A 341 -7.06 24.69 -30.18
CA SER A 341 -6.34 25.19 -29.00
C SER A 341 -6.26 24.14 -27.88
N MET A 342 -7.36 23.44 -27.61
CA MET A 342 -7.41 22.34 -26.65
C MET A 342 -6.50 21.19 -27.07
N LEU A 343 -6.56 20.79 -28.33
CA LEU A 343 -5.76 19.70 -28.85
C LEU A 343 -4.26 20.02 -28.78
N ALA A 344 -3.86 21.23 -29.16
CA ALA A 344 -2.47 21.69 -29.04
C ALA A 344 -1.98 21.70 -27.59
N THR A 345 -2.80 22.22 -26.67
CA THR A 345 -2.48 22.24 -25.23
C THR A 345 -2.32 20.82 -24.68
N LEU A 346 -3.20 19.89 -25.08
CA LEU A 346 -3.13 18.48 -24.69
C LEU A 346 -1.88 17.80 -25.24
N THR A 347 -1.54 18.01 -26.53
CA THR A 347 -0.35 17.38 -27.13
C THR A 347 0.94 17.91 -26.54
N ASP A 348 1.03 19.22 -26.27
CA ASP A 348 2.23 19.86 -25.74
C ASP A 348 2.48 19.49 -24.26
N GLU A 349 1.47 19.66 -23.40
CA GLU A 349 1.61 19.42 -21.96
C GLU A 349 1.75 17.93 -21.64
N MET A 350 0.97 17.07 -22.31
CA MET A 350 1.03 15.62 -22.09
C MET A 350 2.14 14.95 -22.91
N ARG A 351 2.85 15.71 -23.76
CA ARG A 351 3.93 15.22 -24.65
C ARG A 351 3.51 14.05 -25.53
N ILE A 352 2.31 14.12 -26.08
CA ILE A 352 1.79 13.09 -26.99
C ILE A 352 2.17 13.49 -28.42
N GLY A 353 2.71 12.55 -29.20
CA GLY A 353 3.17 12.82 -30.56
C GLY A 353 2.06 13.09 -31.58
N LYS A 354 0.85 12.54 -31.37
CA LYS A 354 -0.31 12.73 -32.25
C LYS A 354 -1.62 12.75 -31.46
N GLY A 355 -2.60 13.52 -31.91
CA GLY A 355 -3.95 13.55 -31.36
C GLY A 355 -4.97 14.05 -32.39
N ALA A 356 -6.23 13.69 -32.26
CA ALA A 356 -7.29 14.20 -33.13
C ALA A 356 -8.66 14.22 -32.44
N PHE A 357 -9.46 15.23 -32.79
CA PHE A 357 -10.91 15.20 -32.61
C PHE A 357 -11.56 14.74 -33.92
N LEU A 358 -12.42 13.73 -33.83
CA LEU A 358 -13.14 13.16 -34.96
C LEU A 358 -14.61 13.53 -34.82
N MET A 359 -15.17 14.15 -35.86
CA MET A 359 -16.61 14.34 -35.96
C MET A 359 -17.19 13.22 -36.82
N LEU A 360 -18.17 12.52 -36.25
CA LEU A 360 -18.83 11.40 -36.88
C LEU A 360 -20.27 11.80 -37.21
N GLU A 361 -20.69 11.50 -38.43
CA GLU A 361 -22.09 11.63 -38.87
C GLU A 361 -22.50 10.34 -39.58
N LYS A 362 -23.59 9.71 -39.13
CA LYS A 362 -24.09 8.45 -39.68
C LYS A 362 -22.99 7.39 -39.84
N HIS A 363 -22.19 7.16 -38.79
CA HIS A 363 -21.15 6.11 -38.77
C HIS A 363 -19.99 6.37 -39.74
N ARG A 364 -19.77 7.63 -40.16
CA ARG A 364 -18.64 8.02 -41.00
C ARG A 364 -17.95 9.24 -40.41
N VAL A 365 -16.62 9.24 -40.46
CA VAL A 365 -15.83 10.43 -40.13
C VAL A 365 -16.12 11.49 -41.20
N VAL A 366 -16.67 12.61 -40.78
CA VAL A 366 -16.96 13.77 -41.65
C VAL A 366 -15.85 14.80 -41.54
N GLU A 367 -15.32 14.99 -40.33
CA GLU A 367 -14.30 15.99 -40.05
C GLU A 367 -13.23 15.44 -39.10
N VAL A 368 -11.98 15.85 -39.34
CA VAL A 368 -10.81 15.51 -38.52
C VAL A 368 -10.06 16.77 -38.17
N LEU A 369 -10.07 17.11 -36.89
CA LEU A 369 -9.25 18.16 -36.31
C LEU A 369 -8.05 17.51 -35.64
N GLY A 370 -6.97 17.34 -36.41
CA GLY A 370 -5.78 16.60 -36.00
C GLY A 370 -4.57 17.46 -35.69
N ALA A 371 -3.81 17.04 -34.68
CA ALA A 371 -2.41 17.39 -34.44
C ALA A 371 -1.59 16.14 -34.78
N GLY A 372 -1.01 16.09 -35.99
CA GLY A 372 -0.28 14.93 -36.50
C GLY A 372 -1.14 13.81 -37.11
N TYR A 373 -2.45 14.04 -37.24
CA TYR A 373 -3.39 13.22 -38.02
C TYR A 373 -4.14 14.06 -39.04
N SER A 374 -4.59 13.42 -40.12
CA SER A 374 -5.31 14.01 -41.24
C SER A 374 -6.57 13.21 -41.57
N MET A 375 -7.43 13.77 -42.44
CA MET A 375 -8.63 13.07 -42.91
C MET A 375 -8.31 11.77 -43.66
N GLU A 376 -7.16 11.69 -44.33
CA GLU A 376 -6.77 10.49 -45.09
C GLU A 376 -6.50 9.28 -44.20
N ASP A 377 -6.03 9.52 -42.96
CA ASP A 377 -5.72 8.45 -42.00
C ASP A 377 -6.99 7.68 -41.55
N PHE A 378 -8.16 8.30 -41.67
CA PHE A 378 -9.45 7.81 -41.17
C PHE A 378 -10.50 7.57 -42.27
N ARG A 379 -10.15 7.75 -43.55
CA ARG A 379 -11.08 7.44 -44.65
C ARG A 379 -11.36 5.93 -44.71
N GLY A 380 -12.64 5.57 -44.67
CA GLY A 380 -13.11 4.19 -44.83
C GLY A 380 -12.90 3.29 -43.60
N THR A 381 -12.55 3.85 -42.44
CA THR A 381 -12.45 3.07 -41.20
C THR A 381 -13.78 2.99 -40.46
N PRO A 382 -14.27 1.79 -40.08
CA PRO A 382 -15.45 1.61 -39.22
C PRO A 382 -15.09 1.87 -37.75
N LEU A 383 -14.76 3.13 -37.42
CA LEU A 383 -14.44 3.55 -36.05
C LEU A 383 -15.64 3.45 -35.10
N ASP A 384 -16.83 3.57 -35.65
CA ASP A 384 -18.10 3.38 -34.97
C ASP A 384 -18.28 1.94 -34.46
N GLU A 385 -17.95 0.91 -35.25
CA GLU A 385 -18.01 -0.49 -34.83
C GLU A 385 -17.05 -0.73 -33.66
N LEU A 386 -15.87 -0.11 -33.68
CA LEU A 386 -14.88 -0.20 -32.61
C LEU A 386 -15.36 0.47 -31.32
N VAL A 387 -15.96 1.65 -31.45
CA VAL A 387 -16.51 2.39 -30.31
C VAL A 387 -17.71 1.63 -29.76
N HIS A 388 -18.69 1.22 -30.57
CA HIS A 388 -19.89 0.51 -30.11
C HIS A 388 -19.59 -0.88 -29.55
N ALA A 389 -18.71 -1.66 -30.17
CA ALA A 389 -18.36 -3.00 -29.67
C ALA A 389 -17.61 -2.97 -28.33
N ASN A 390 -16.90 -1.88 -28.02
CA ASN A 390 -16.05 -1.79 -26.82
C ASN A 390 -16.52 -0.73 -25.80
N ALA A 391 -17.39 0.20 -26.17
CA ALA A 391 -18.00 1.20 -25.29
C ALA A 391 -19.16 0.57 -24.50
N THR A 392 -18.80 -0.31 -23.57
CA THR A 392 -19.71 -0.67 -22.48
C THR A 392 -20.10 0.61 -21.71
N LYS A 393 -21.37 0.70 -21.24
CA LYS A 393 -21.92 1.86 -20.51
C LYS A 393 -21.07 2.35 -19.31
N GLU A 394 -20.12 1.55 -18.83
CA GLU A 394 -19.24 1.87 -17.69
C GLU A 394 -17.84 2.40 -18.07
N LYS A 395 -17.43 2.36 -19.36
CA LYS A 395 -16.07 2.77 -19.78
C LYS A 395 -16.09 4.05 -20.62
N ASN A 396 -15.64 5.16 -20.04
CA ASN A 396 -15.51 6.45 -20.71
C ASN A 396 -14.28 6.57 -21.64
N ALA A 397 -13.42 5.56 -21.67
CA ALA A 397 -12.24 5.53 -22.55
C ALA A 397 -11.89 4.08 -22.94
N ILE A 398 -11.49 3.88 -24.19
CA ILE A 398 -11.08 2.62 -24.78
C ILE A 398 -9.56 2.68 -25.00
N ALA A 399 -8.80 2.00 -24.15
CA ALA A 399 -7.36 1.89 -24.31
C ALA A 399 -7.01 0.69 -25.21
N PHE A 400 -5.99 0.83 -26.06
CA PHE A 400 -5.48 -0.21 -26.96
C PHE A 400 -5.28 -1.57 -26.27
N GLU A 401 -4.80 -1.57 -25.03
CA GLU A 401 -4.54 -2.79 -24.25
C GLU A 401 -5.80 -3.53 -23.79
N GLU A 402 -6.96 -2.87 -23.80
CA GLU A 402 -8.23 -3.42 -23.30
C GLU A 402 -9.14 -3.93 -24.42
N VAL A 403 -8.75 -3.72 -25.68
CA VAL A 403 -9.46 -4.19 -26.86
C VAL A 403 -9.24 -5.70 -27.00
N GLY A 404 -10.32 -6.46 -26.84
CA GLY A 404 -10.30 -7.93 -26.93
C GLY A 404 -10.34 -8.47 -28.37
N ASP A 405 -10.84 -7.67 -29.32
CA ASP A 405 -10.89 -8.03 -30.73
C ASP A 405 -9.54 -7.77 -31.43
N GLU A 406 -9.01 -8.79 -32.08
CA GLU A 406 -7.71 -8.77 -32.75
C GLU A 406 -7.70 -7.83 -33.97
N ARG A 407 -8.79 -7.77 -34.74
CA ARG A 407 -8.93 -6.84 -35.88
C ARG A 407 -8.91 -5.39 -35.44
N ALA A 408 -9.67 -5.12 -34.38
CA ALA A 408 -9.75 -3.80 -33.75
C ALA A 408 -8.38 -3.32 -33.25
N ARG A 409 -7.63 -4.24 -32.63
CA ARG A 409 -6.30 -3.95 -32.11
C ARG A 409 -5.30 -3.69 -33.24
N ASP A 410 -5.31 -4.47 -34.31
CA ASP A 410 -4.43 -4.25 -35.45
C ASP A 410 -4.70 -2.91 -36.15
N MET A 411 -5.98 -2.51 -36.25
CA MET A 411 -6.35 -1.19 -36.78
C MET A 411 -5.80 -0.03 -35.95
N LEU A 412 -5.92 -0.10 -34.63
CA LEU A 412 -5.37 0.91 -33.72
C LEU A 412 -3.84 0.96 -33.79
N ARG A 413 -3.20 -0.22 -33.88
CA ARG A 413 -1.73 -0.33 -34.01
C ARG A 413 -1.22 0.28 -35.30
N ALA A 414 -1.87 0.01 -36.44
CA ALA A 414 -1.49 0.52 -37.75
C ALA A 414 -1.54 2.06 -37.82
N ARG A 415 -2.33 2.70 -36.95
CA ARG A 415 -2.53 4.16 -36.88
C ARG A 415 -1.89 4.79 -35.66
N GLU A 416 -1.12 4.04 -34.88
CA GLU A 416 -0.45 4.51 -33.66
C GLU A 416 -1.42 5.08 -32.60
N ILE A 417 -2.66 4.57 -32.54
CA ILE A 417 -3.69 5.04 -31.60
C ILE A 417 -3.62 4.22 -30.32
N ALA A 418 -3.25 4.88 -29.22
CA ALA A 418 -3.17 4.24 -27.90
C ALA A 418 -4.48 4.33 -27.10
N LEU A 419 -5.30 5.36 -27.33
CA LEU A 419 -6.48 5.69 -26.54
C LEU A 419 -7.57 6.34 -27.42
N LEU A 420 -8.81 5.89 -27.25
CA LEU A 420 -10.01 6.49 -27.83
C LEU A 420 -10.97 6.90 -26.72
N ILE A 421 -11.51 8.12 -26.79
CA ILE A 421 -12.43 8.68 -25.80
C ILE A 421 -13.72 9.07 -26.52
N PRO A 422 -14.83 8.31 -26.39
CA PRO A 422 -16.10 8.71 -26.96
C PRO A 422 -16.66 9.91 -26.19
N MET A 423 -16.83 11.05 -26.87
CA MET A 423 -17.50 12.22 -26.32
C MET A 423 -18.99 12.15 -26.66
N ARG A 424 -19.87 12.26 -25.65
CA ARG A 424 -21.32 12.23 -25.84
C ARG A 424 -21.89 13.63 -25.64
N VAL A 425 -22.68 14.08 -26.61
CA VAL A 425 -23.52 15.28 -26.47
C VAL A 425 -24.88 14.83 -25.91
N HIS A 426 -25.42 15.55 -24.94
CA HIS A 426 -26.67 15.17 -24.27
C HIS A 426 -27.81 14.98 -25.28
N GLY A 427 -28.31 13.74 -25.42
CA GLY A 427 -29.55 13.44 -26.15
C GLY A 427 -29.43 12.45 -27.32
N GLU A 428 -28.24 12.17 -27.84
CA GLU A 428 -28.06 11.26 -28.97
C GLU A 428 -27.00 10.18 -28.68
N GLU A 429 -27.31 8.94 -29.08
CA GLU A 429 -26.30 7.87 -29.13
C GLU A 429 -25.24 8.24 -30.17
N VAL A 430 -23.99 7.95 -29.84
CA VAL A 430 -22.80 8.19 -30.67
C VAL A 430 -23.06 7.61 -32.07
N ALA A 431 -23.22 8.45 -33.07
CA ALA A 431 -23.10 8.06 -34.48
C ALA A 431 -21.65 8.18 -34.92
#